data_AF-X1SUS2-F1
#
_entry.id   AF-X1SUS2-F1
#
_cell.length_a   1.000
_cell.length_b   1.000
_cell.length_c   1.000
_cell.angle_alpha   90.00
_cell.angle_beta   90.00
_cell.angle_gamma   90.00
#
_symmetry.space_group_name_H-M   'P 1'
#
loop_
_entity.id
_entity.type
_entity.pdbx_description
1 polymer ?
#
loop_
_entity_poly.entity_id
_entity_poly.type
_entity_poly.pdbx_seq_one_letter_code
_entity_poly.pdbx_strand_id
1 'polypeptide(L)' 'MPGITKNNWQPWHDEIKRYAARETEGMTKELAALEAHIKKLREICPKDSAGYPTNRALTYLNKLQMRLDGVKSYLARV' A
#
# COMPACT_ATOMS: atom_id res chain seq x y z
N MET A 1 -16.85 19.83 -12.93
CA MET A 1 -15.78 18.81 -12.80
C MET A 1 -16.42 17.53 -12.30
N PRO A 2 -16.25 16.37 -12.95
CA PRO A 2 -16.84 15.14 -12.44
C PRO A 2 -16.12 14.79 -11.14
N GLY A 3 -16.81 15.01 -10.03
CA GLY A 3 -16.28 14.77 -8.69
C GLY A 3 -15.89 13.30 -8.55
N ILE A 4 -14.71 13.05 -7.98
CA ILE A 4 -14.27 11.71 -7.61
C ILE A 4 -15.26 11.16 -6.59
N THR A 5 -16.07 10.18 -7.02
CA THR A 5 -17.08 9.54 -6.17
C THR A 5 -16.43 8.40 -5.36
N LYS A 6 -17.15 7.89 -4.36
CA LYS A 6 -16.76 6.72 -3.54
C LYS A 6 -16.28 5.53 -4.39
N ASN A 7 -16.78 5.42 -5.62
CA ASN A 7 -16.40 4.39 -6.60
C ASN A 7 -14.92 4.44 -6.99
N ASN A 8 -14.28 5.60 -6.95
CA ASN A 8 -12.87 5.74 -7.32
C ASN A 8 -11.91 5.16 -6.25
N TRP A 9 -12.38 5.02 -5.01
CA TRP A 9 -11.62 4.43 -3.90
C TRP A 9 -11.92 2.95 -3.68
N GLN A 10 -12.98 2.43 -4.30
CA GLN A 10 -13.38 1.02 -4.17
C GLN A 10 -12.24 0.04 -4.51
N PRO A 11 -11.47 0.23 -5.61
CA PRO A 11 -10.35 -0.67 -5.92
C PRO A 11 -9.26 -0.67 -4.85
N TRP A 12 -8.98 0.49 -4.24
CA TRP A 12 -7.99 0.63 -3.17
C TRP A 12 -8.39 -0.16 -1.92
N HIS A 13 -9.67 -0.05 -1.52
CA HIS A 13 -10.19 -0.78 -0.36
C HIS A 13 -10.24 -2.30 -0.57
N ASP A 14 -10.62 -2.75 -1.76
CA ASP A 14 -10.72 -4.18 -2.07
C ASP A 14 -9.35 -4.86 -2.07
N GLU A 15 -8.31 -4.16 -2.54
CA GLU A 15 -6.94 -4.68 -2.54
C GLU A 15 -6.41 -4.87 -1.12
N ILE A 16 -6.64 -3.91 -0.20
CA ILE A 16 -6.24 -4.03 1.22
C ILE A 16 -6.87 -5.26 1.87
N LYS A 17 -8.17 -5.50 1.62
CA LYS A 17 -8.86 -6.69 2.16
C LYS A 17 -8.26 -7.99 1.64
N ARG A 18 -7.92 -8.05 0.34
CA ARG A 18 -7.29 -9.24 -0.26
C ARG A 18 -5.93 -9.54 0.36
N TYR A 19 -5.16 -8.52 0.69
CA TYR A 19 -3.86 -8.70 1.35
C TYR A 19 -4.01 -9.19 2.79
N ALA A 20 -4.94 -8.63 3.55
CA ALA A 20 -5.25 -9.08 4.91
C ALA A 20 -5.76 -10.53 4.96
N ALA A 21 -6.36 -11.03 3.88
CA ALA A 21 -6.89 -12.39 3.78
C ALA A 21 -5.86 -13.46 3.34
N ARG A 22 -4.62 -13.08 3.00
CA ARG A 22 -3.57 -14.06 2.69
C ARG A 22 -2.96 -14.60 3.99
N GLU A 23 -3.18 -15.89 4.27
CA GLU A 23 -2.36 -16.68 5.20
C GLU A 23 -0.98 -16.92 4.60
N THR A 24 0.07 -16.87 5.42
CA THR A 24 1.42 -16.65 4.92
C THR A 24 2.39 -17.81 5.14
N GLU A 25 2.95 -18.28 4.02
CA GLU A 25 4.12 -19.14 3.96
C GLU A 25 5.40 -18.28 3.90
N GLY A 26 6.23 -18.34 4.94
CA GLY A 26 7.64 -17.91 4.91
C GLY A 26 7.92 -16.40 4.76
N MET A 27 8.69 -15.86 5.71
CA MET A 27 8.99 -14.43 5.85
C MET A 27 9.56 -13.72 4.61
N THR A 28 10.38 -14.39 3.78
CA THR A 28 10.91 -13.79 2.54
C THR A 28 9.83 -13.61 1.46
N LYS A 29 8.94 -14.59 1.31
CA LYS A 29 7.80 -14.50 0.38
C LYS A 29 6.83 -13.42 0.85
N GLU A 30 6.62 -13.29 2.16
CA GLU A 30 5.81 -12.22 2.74
C GLU A 30 6.39 -10.85 2.41
N LEU A 31 7.69 -10.62 2.60
CA LEU A 31 8.32 -9.33 2.31
C LEU A 31 8.19 -8.95 0.83
N ALA A 32 8.37 -9.91 -0.08
CA ALA A 32 8.17 -9.68 -1.52
C ALA A 32 6.69 -9.39 -1.85
N ALA A 33 5.76 -10.10 -1.22
CA ALA A 33 4.33 -9.85 -1.39
C ALA A 33 3.90 -8.48 -0.85
N LEU A 34 4.46 -8.05 0.29
CA LEU A 34 4.20 -6.78 0.93
C LEU A 34 4.71 -5.61 0.07
N GLU A 35 5.88 -5.77 -0.55
CA GLU A 35 6.42 -4.80 -1.52
C GLU A 35 5.54 -4.67 -2.78
N ALA A 36 5.16 -5.80 -3.37
CA ALA A 36 4.28 -5.82 -4.53
C ALA A 36 2.92 -5.18 -4.21
N HIS A 37 2.41 -5.41 -3.00
CA HIS A 37 1.17 -4.82 -2.53
C HIS A 37 1.27 -3.30 -2.37
N ILE A 38 2.34 -2.78 -1.74
CA ILE A 38 2.56 -1.32 -1.61
C ILE A 38 2.64 -0.66 -2.98
N LYS A 39 3.33 -1.29 -3.95
CA LYS A 39 3.41 -0.80 -5.33
C LYS A 39 2.03 -0.71 -5.98
N LYS A 40 1.23 -1.77 -5.88
CA LYS A 40 -0.12 -1.82 -6.44
C LYS A 40 -1.05 -0.81 -5.77
N LEU A 41 -0.96 -0.64 -4.46
CA LEU A 41 -1.70 0.40 -3.74
C LEU A 41 -1.34 1.81 -4.24
N ARG A 42 -0.07 2.09 -4.58
CA ARG A 42 0.33 3.38 -5.18
C ARG A 42 -0.23 3.59 -6.59
N GLU A 43 -0.33 2.53 -7.39
CA GLU A 43 -0.88 2.59 -8.75
C GLU A 43 -2.38 2.89 -8.76
N ILE A 44 -3.13 2.27 -7.84
CA ILE A 44 -4.58 2.43 -7.74
C ILE A 44 -5.01 3.53 -6.76
N CYS A 45 -4.08 4.07 -5.97
CA CYS A 45 -4.38 5.21 -5.11
C CYS A 45 -4.76 6.39 -6.02
N PRO A 46 -5.95 6.95 -5.88
CA PRO A 46 -6.32 8.14 -6.64
C PRO A 46 -5.30 9.24 -6.31
N LYS A 47 -4.57 9.69 -7.33
CA LYS A 47 -3.54 10.73 -7.24
C LYS A 47 -4.19 12.03 -6.79
N ASP A 48 -3.51 12.77 -5.91
CA ASP A 48 -3.95 14.04 -5.32
C ASP A 48 -4.90 14.82 -6.23
N SER A 49 -6.19 14.59 -5.98
CA SER A 49 -7.25 15.26 -6.69
C SER A 49 -7.69 16.40 -5.81
N ALA A 50 -7.47 17.62 -6.30
CA ALA A 50 -7.71 18.87 -5.58
C ALA A 50 -9.01 18.81 -4.77
N GLY A 51 -8.90 18.74 -3.45
CA GLY A 51 -10.03 18.82 -2.52
C GLY A 51 -10.18 17.66 -1.52
N TYR A 52 -9.49 16.53 -1.68
CA TYR A 52 -9.41 15.53 -0.60
C TYR A 52 -8.16 15.77 0.25
N PRO A 53 -8.19 15.51 1.58
CA PRO A 53 -6.99 15.55 2.43
C PRO A 53 -6.12 14.31 2.17
N THR A 54 -5.68 14.11 0.92
CA THR A 54 -4.98 12.92 0.39
C THR A 54 -3.54 12.78 0.87
N ASN A 55 -3.00 13.76 1.61
CA ASN A 55 -1.72 13.59 2.29
C ASN A 55 -1.68 12.32 3.16
N ARG A 56 -2.82 11.85 3.70
CA ARG A 56 -2.85 10.69 4.60
C ARG A 56 -2.54 9.36 3.90
N ALA A 57 -3.08 9.11 2.70
CA ALA A 57 -2.90 7.84 2.00
C ALA A 57 -1.46 7.71 1.46
N LEU A 58 -0.95 8.76 0.80
CA LEU A 58 0.45 8.82 0.36
C LEU A 58 1.43 8.77 1.53
N THR A 59 1.18 9.50 2.63
CA THR A 59 2.00 9.42 3.84
C THR A 59 1.97 8.02 4.46
N TYR A 60 0.82 7.37 4.46
CA TYR A 60 0.69 6.00 4.96
C TYR A 60 1.49 5.01 4.10
N LEU A 61 1.39 5.09 2.78
CA LEU A 61 2.18 4.27 1.86
C LEU A 61 3.69 4.52 2.00
N ASN A 62 4.11 5.77 2.19
CA ASN A 62 5.52 6.10 2.44
C ASN A 62 6.02 5.55 3.78
N LYS A 63 5.21 5.62 4.85
CA LYS A 63 5.54 5.00 6.15
C LYS A 63 5.65 3.47 6.03
N LEU A 64 4.76 2.83 5.27
CA LEU A 64 4.81 1.40 5.03
C LEU A 64 6.08 0.98 4.27
N GLN A 65 6.43 1.72 3.21
CA GLN A 65 7.67 1.50 2.47
C GLN A 65 8.89 1.61 3.39
N MET A 66 8.97 2.69 4.17
CA MET A 66 10.10 2.93 5.08
C MET A 66 10.25 1.82 6.13
N ARG A 67 9.13 1.29 6.65
CA ARG A 67 9.16 0.14 7.58
C ARG A 67 9.62 -1.15 6.90
N LEU A 68 9.13 -1.42 5.69
CA LEU A 68 9.56 -2.58 4.89
C LEU A 68 11.08 -2.52 4.63
N ASP A 69 11.57 -1.35 4.20
CA ASP A 69 12.99 -1.13 3.92
C ASP A 69 13.84 -1.32 5.18
N GLY A 70 13.34 -0.86 6.35
CA GLY A 70 13.98 -1.10 7.65
C GLY A 70 14.08 -2.59 8.01
N VAL A 71 13.01 -3.36 7.82
CA VAL A 71 13.02 -4.82 8.06
C VAL A 71 13.98 -5.53 7.11
N LYS A 72 13.95 -5.19 5.81
CA LYS A 72 14.89 -5.73 4.82
C LYS A 72 16.34 -5.42 5.18
N SER A 73 16.63 -4.18 5.59
CA SER A 73 17.97 -3.76 6.00
C SER A 73 18.45 -4.48 7.26
N TYR A 74 17.56 -4.74 8.22
CA TYR A 74 17.89 -5.53 9.41
C TYR A 74 18.24 -6.97 9.03
N LEU A 75 17.42 -7.61 8.20
CA LEU A 75 17.64 -8.99 7.75
C LEU A 75 18.88 -9.15 6.86
N ALA A 76 19.23 -8.14 6.08
CA ALA A 76 20.46 -8.16 5.27
C ALA A 76 21.73 -7.98 6.11
N ARG A 77 21.61 -7.52 7.36
CA ARG A 77 22.72 -7.28 8.28
C ARG A 77 22.93 -8.46 9.25
N VAL A 78 21.92 -9.30 9.43
CA VAL A 78 21.97 -10.55 10.19
C VAL A 78 22.47 -11.66 9.27
#